data_AF-A0A376S8Z5-F1
#
_entry.id   AF-A0A376S8Z5-F1
#
_cell.length_a   1.000
_cell.length_b   1.000
_cell.length_c   1.000
_cell.angle_alpha   90.00
_cell.angle_beta   90.00
_cell.angle_gamma   90.00
#
_symmetry.space_group_name_H-M   'P 1'
#
loop_
_entity.id
_entity.type
_entity.pdbx_description
1 polymer ?
#
loop_
_entity_poly.entity_id
_entity_poly.type
_entity_poly.pdbx_seq_one_letter_code
_entity_poly.pdbx_strand_id
1 'polypeptide(L)'
;MLVGFRRDLNLKADFTLRDISKCFPAQRVTLAQLLDPMVEAKYILTPVLWKYLYRYAKKHQARGNGFGYGMVIRTIRKASRVRCLRVITKMARKF
;
A
#
# COMPACT_ATOMS: atom_id res chain seq x y z
N MET A 1 -16.69 2.11 -11.41
CA MET A 1 -17.71 1.22 -10.79
C MET A 1 -19.04 1.58 -11.42
N LEU A 2 -19.81 0.59 -11.88
CA LEU A 2 -21.10 0.80 -12.53
C LEU A 2 -22.19 0.11 -11.70
N VAL A 3 -23.28 0.81 -11.43
CA VAL A 3 -24.45 0.24 -10.76
C VAL A 3 -25.63 0.35 -11.73
N GLY A 4 -26.20 -0.80 -12.09
CA GLY A 4 -27.34 -0.89 -13.00
C GLY A 4 -28.60 -1.32 -12.25
N PHE A 5 -29.72 -0.68 -12.59
CA PHE A 5 -31.04 -1.02 -12.07
C PHE A 5 -31.92 -1.53 -13.21
N ARG A 6 -32.68 -2.61 -12.96
CA ARG A 6 -33.70 -3.09 -13.91
C ARG A 6 -34.81 -2.02 -14.00
N ARG A 7 -35.12 -1.56 -15.22
CA ARG A 7 -36.02 -0.40 -15.45
C ARG A 7 -37.47 -0.68 -15.07
N ASP A 8 -37.90 -1.92 -15.25
CA ASP A 8 -39.26 -2.40 -14.96
C ASP A 8 -39.58 -2.44 -13.46
N LEU A 9 -38.56 -2.57 -12.60
CA LEU A 9 -38.74 -2.67 -11.15
C LEU A 9 -38.71 -1.30 -10.43
N ASN A 10 -38.47 -0.21 -11.14
CA ASN A 10 -38.36 1.17 -10.61
C ASN A 10 -37.50 1.32 -9.34
N LEU A 11 -36.45 0.51 -9.19
CA LEU A 11 -35.62 0.43 -7.96
C LEU A 11 -34.62 1.57 -7.81
N LYS A 12 -34.38 2.35 -8.87
CA LYS A 12 -33.35 3.39 -8.86
C LYS A 12 -33.70 4.52 -7.91
N ALA A 13 -34.97 4.97 -7.89
CA ALA A 13 -35.45 6.11 -7.11
C ALA A 13 -34.35 7.21 -6.98
N ASP A 14 -33.95 7.52 -5.74
CA ASP A 14 -32.95 8.51 -5.40
C ASP A 14 -31.54 7.95 -5.17
N PHE A 15 -31.29 6.68 -5.53
CA PHE A 15 -29.99 6.05 -5.34
C PHE A 15 -28.89 6.83 -6.07
N THR A 16 -27.86 7.20 -5.31
CA THR A 16 -26.66 7.87 -5.82
C THR A 16 -25.41 7.38 -5.10
N LEU A 17 -24.32 7.21 -5.85
CA LEU A 17 -23.02 6.89 -5.27
C LEU A 17 -22.44 8.04 -4.42
N ARG A 18 -23.03 9.24 -4.46
CA ARG A 18 -22.64 10.36 -3.59
C ARG A 18 -22.86 10.04 -2.10
N ASP A 19 -23.86 9.19 -1.81
CA ASP A 19 -24.21 8.79 -0.45
C ASP A 19 -23.22 7.80 0.17
N ILE A 20 -22.26 7.24 -0.60
CA ILE A 20 -21.28 6.29 -0.07
C ILE A 20 -20.42 6.88 1.05
N SER A 21 -20.25 8.20 1.07
CA SER A 21 -19.53 8.92 2.12
C SER A 21 -20.16 8.72 3.51
N LYS A 22 -21.48 8.52 3.57
CA LYS A 22 -22.22 8.20 4.80
C LYS A 22 -21.86 6.82 5.36
N CYS A 23 -21.34 5.93 4.51
CA CYS A 23 -20.92 4.58 4.88
C CYS A 23 -19.44 4.51 5.31
N PHE A 24 -18.71 5.62 5.33
CA PHE A 24 -17.31 5.61 5.77
C PHE A 24 -17.25 5.43 7.29
N PRO A 25 -16.32 4.60 7.81
CA PRO A 25 -16.15 4.44 9.24
C PRO A 25 -15.67 5.76 9.85
N ALA A 26 -16.13 6.07 11.07
CA ALA A 26 -15.71 7.26 11.81
C ALA A 26 -14.18 7.31 12.01
N GLN A 27 -13.56 6.15 12.21
CA GLN A 27 -12.11 5.99 12.28
C GLN A 27 -11.63 5.03 11.19
N ARG A 28 -10.73 5.50 10.33
CA ARG A 28 -10.06 4.63 9.37
C ARG A 28 -9.02 3.76 10.07
N VAL A 29 -9.05 2.47 9.77
CA VAL A 29 -8.02 1.53 10.20
C VAL A 29 -6.71 1.93 9.54
N THR A 30 -5.65 2.03 10.33
CA THR A 30 -4.30 2.32 9.83
C THR A 30 -3.69 1.06 9.25
N LEU A 31 -2.79 1.21 8.27
CA LEU A 31 -2.08 0.05 7.72
C LEU A 31 -1.34 -0.75 8.80
N ALA A 32 -0.78 -0.06 9.81
CA ALA A 32 -0.09 -0.72 10.91
C ALA A 32 -0.99 -1.67 11.72
N GLN A 33 -2.29 -1.38 11.83
CA GLN A 33 -3.26 -2.23 12.51
C GLN A 33 -3.65 -3.47 11.70
N LEU A 34 -3.42 -3.46 10.39
CA LEU A 34 -3.67 -4.59 9.50
C LEU A 34 -2.47 -5.54 9.38
N LEU A 35 -1.30 -5.15 9.90
CA LEU A 35 -0.08 -5.95 9.80
C LEU A 35 0.06 -6.89 10.98
N ASP A 36 0.28 -8.17 10.70
CA ASP A 36 0.60 -9.16 11.72
C ASP A 36 1.96 -8.87 12.38
N PRO A 37 2.08 -9.06 13.71
CA PRO A 37 3.33 -8.82 14.42
C PRO A 37 4.41 -9.86 14.08
N MET A 38 3.99 -11.09 13.72
CA MET A 38 4.87 -12.19 13.33
C MET A 38 4.61 -12.53 11.86
N VAL A 39 5.66 -12.46 11.04
CA VAL A 39 5.56 -12.71 9.60
C VAL A 39 6.56 -13.80 9.23
N GLU A 40 6.12 -14.78 8.45
CA GLU A 40 6.98 -15.85 7.95
C GLU A 40 8.04 -15.32 6.97
N ALA A 41 9.22 -15.95 6.95
CA ALA A 41 10.35 -15.50 6.15
C ALA A 41 10.08 -15.51 4.62
N LYS A 42 9.13 -16.32 4.14
CA LYS A 42 8.74 -16.38 2.72
C LYS A 42 8.15 -15.07 2.18
N TYR A 43 7.65 -14.20 3.08
CA TYR A 43 7.14 -12.88 2.72
C TYR A 43 8.23 -11.80 2.69
N ILE A 44 9.48 -12.15 3.03
CA ILE A 44 10.63 -11.26 2.94
C ILE A 44 11.19 -11.34 1.52
N LEU A 45 11.39 -10.18 0.89
CA LEU A 45 11.99 -10.12 -0.44
C LEU A 45 13.40 -10.71 -0.44
N THR A 46 13.68 -11.57 -1.41
CA THR A 46 15.03 -12.10 -1.62
C THR A 46 15.97 -10.99 -2.12
N PRO A 47 17.28 -11.10 -1.87
CA PRO A 47 18.25 -10.10 -2.32
C PRO A 47 18.22 -9.85 -3.84
N VAL A 48 17.99 -10.91 -4.63
CA VAL A 48 17.90 -10.85 -6.09
C VAL A 48 16.66 -10.06 -6.52
N LEU A 49 15.50 -10.37 -5.94
CA LEU A 49 14.25 -9.69 -6.25
C LEU A 49 14.30 -8.21 -5.85
N TRP A 50 14.90 -7.90 -4.69
CA TRP A 50 15.10 -6.52 -4.26
C TRP A 50 15.98 -5.74 -5.24
N LYS A 51 17.11 -6.32 -5.66
CA LYS A 51 18.02 -5.71 -6.63
C LYS A 51 17.34 -5.47 -7.98
N TYR A 52 16.47 -6.40 -8.40
CA TYR A 52 15.65 -6.24 -9.60
C TYR A 52 14.69 -5.05 -9.45
N LEU A 53 13.88 -5.01 -8.39
CA LEU A 53 12.91 -3.93 -8.14
C LEU A 53 13.59 -2.56 -8.07
N TYR A 54 14.74 -2.47 -7.40
CA TYR A 54 15.53 -1.24 -7.32
C TYR A 54 16.00 -0.75 -8.69
N ARG A 55 16.59 -1.65 -9.49
CA ARG A 55 17.06 -1.31 -10.85
C ARG A 55 15.90 -0.97 -11.78
N TYR A 56 14.79 -1.67 -11.66
CA TYR A 56 13.58 -1.43 -12.44
C TYR A 56 13.00 -0.04 -12.16
N ALA A 57 12.83 0.32 -10.87
CA ALA A 57 12.38 1.65 -10.47
C ALA A 57 13.30 2.75 -11.03
N LYS A 58 14.63 2.59 -10.90
CA LYS A 58 15.60 3.57 -11.43
C LYS A 58 15.51 3.73 -12.95
N LYS A 59 15.39 2.63 -13.69
CA LYS A 59 15.25 2.63 -15.15
C LYS A 59 13.98 3.36 -15.60
N HIS A 60 12.86 3.14 -14.89
CA HIS A 60 11.57 3.71 -15.27
C HIS A 60 11.42 5.17 -14.85
N GLN A 61 11.94 5.55 -13.67
CA GLN A 61 12.06 6.95 -13.26
C GLN A 61 12.86 7.78 -14.27
N ALA A 62 13.98 7.25 -14.76
CA ALA A 62 14.79 7.91 -15.79
C ALA A 62 14.05 8.11 -17.13
N ARG A 63 12.98 7.34 -17.39
CA ARG A 63 12.16 7.41 -18.61
C ARG A 63 10.92 8.30 -18.46
N GLY A 64 10.75 8.99 -17.32
CA GLY A 64 9.60 9.86 -17.07
C GLY A 64 8.29 9.11 -16.76
N ASN A 65 8.32 7.77 -16.75
CA ASN A 65 7.18 6.94 -16.41
C ASN A 65 7.31 6.60 -14.92
N GLY A 66 6.47 7.17 -14.05
CA GLY A 66 6.54 7.07 -12.58
C GLY A 66 6.38 5.66 -11.95
N PHE A 67 6.83 4.60 -12.61
CA PHE A 67 6.88 3.24 -12.10
C PHE A 67 8.03 3.05 -11.10
N GLY A 68 7.73 2.41 -9.97
CA GLY A 68 8.68 2.11 -8.91
C GLY A 68 8.05 1.29 -7.78
N TYR A 69 8.72 1.26 -6.62
CA TYR A 69 8.20 0.64 -5.41
C TYR A 69 7.99 1.70 -4.32
N GLY A 70 6.95 1.53 -3.50
CA GLY A 70 6.69 2.38 -2.34
C GLY A 70 7.22 1.74 -1.07
N MET A 71 8.07 2.46 -0.32
CA MET A 71 8.44 2.03 1.02
C MET A 71 7.39 2.53 2.02
N VAL A 72 6.83 1.62 2.79
CA VAL A 72 5.90 1.98 3.88
C VAL A 72 6.57 1.69 5.21
N ILE A 73 6.63 2.70 6.07
CA ILE A 73 7.23 2.60 7.40
C ILE A 73 6.10 2.50 8.42
N ARG A 74 6.19 1.51 9.32
CA ARG A 74 5.18 1.19 10.34
C ARG A 74 4.96 2.32 11.36
N THR A 75 5.97 3.17 11.60
CA THR A 75 5.90 4.25 12.60
C THR A 75 5.19 5.48 12.04
N ILE A 76 3.87 5.51 12.20
CA ILE A 76 3.09 6.75 12.13
C ILE A 76 3.14 7.41 13.50
N ARG A 77 4.27 8.04 13.84
CA ARG A 77 4.39 9.13 14.83
C ARG A 77 5.83 9.62 14.98
N LYS A 78 6.07 10.81 14.42
CA LYS A 78 7.24 11.69 14.54
C LYS A 78 8.62 11.08 14.25
N ALA A 79 9.42 11.86 13.52
CA ALA A 79 10.83 11.59 13.25
C ALA A 79 11.56 11.22 14.56
N SER A 80 11.92 9.96 14.69
CA SER A 80 12.84 9.46 15.71
C SER A 80 13.57 8.28 15.10
N ARG A 81 14.86 8.52 14.92
CA ARG A 81 15.87 7.63 14.37
C ARG A 81 15.76 6.23 15.00
N VAL A 82 15.81 5.21 14.15
CA VAL A 82 16.18 3.81 14.48
C VAL A 82 15.12 2.95 15.21
N ARG A 83 14.24 2.31 14.43
CA ARG A 83 14.11 0.84 14.34
C ARG A 83 13.16 0.43 13.20
N CYS A 84 13.57 0.74 11.96
CA CYS A 84 13.05 0.00 10.81
C CYS A 84 13.49 -1.46 10.94
N LEU A 85 12.68 -2.40 10.46
CA LEU A 85 12.94 -3.84 10.42
C LEU A 85 14.44 -4.16 10.50
N ARG A 86 14.86 -4.85 11.57
CA ARG A 86 16.24 -5.34 11.73
C ARG A 86 16.66 -6.31 10.61
N VAL A 87 15.76 -6.62 9.68
CA VAL A 87 15.97 -7.46 8.49
C VAL A 87 16.40 -6.64 7.26
N ILE A 88 15.95 -5.41 7.06
CA ILE A 88 16.23 -4.66 5.82
C ILE A 88 17.53 -3.83 5.91
N THR A 89 17.92 -3.41 7.12
CA THR A 89 19.07 -2.49 7.29
C THR A 89 20.44 -3.16 7.35
N LYS A 90 20.53 -4.50 7.45
CA LYS A 90 21.84 -5.17 7.52
C LYS A 90 22.53 -5.35 6.16
N MET A 91 21.79 -5.26 5.04
CA MET A 91 22.36 -5.42 3.69
C MET A 91 22.72 -4.09 2.99
N ALA A 92 22.07 -2.97 3.33
CA ALA A 92 22.35 -1.68 2.70
C ALA A 92 23.63 -0.98 3.20
N ARG A 93 24.29 -1.51 4.25
CA ARG A 93 25.62 -1.03 4.70
C ARG A 93 26.79 -1.76 4.05
N LYS A 94 26.53 -2.71 3.15
CA LYS A 94 27.56 -3.56 2.53
C LYS A 94 27.67 -3.40 1.00
N PHE A 95 26.92 -2.47 0.42
CA PHE A 95 26.96 -2.11 -1.01
C PHE A 95 26.68 -0.62 -1.19
#